data_AF-A0A1F8NEJ1-F1
#
_entry.id   AF-A0A1F8NEJ1-F1
#
_cell.length_a   1.000
_cell.length_b   1.000
_cell.length_c   1.000
_cell.angle_alpha   90.00
_cell.angle_beta   90.00
_cell.angle_gamma   90.00
#
_symmetry.space_group_name_H-M   'P 1'
#
loop_
_entity.id
_entity.type
_entity.pdbx_description
1 polymer ?
#
loop_
_entity_poly.entity_id
_entity_poly.type
_entity_poly.pdbx_seq_one_letter_code
_entity_poly.pdbx_strand_id
1 'polypeptide(L)' 'MSWHFFHKWSNWEQYLQQSETTYTGFLYPKELRGKSFTCSEWRQKRRCLICGYMEDEAIQ' A
#
# COMPACT_ATOMS: atom_id res chain seq x y z
N MET A 1 34.59 1.93 12.13
CA MET A 1 34.28 1.51 10.75
C MET A 1 32.76 1.46 10.60
N SER A 2 32.16 2.53 10.07
CA SER A 2 30.74 2.58 9.77
C SER A 2 30.48 1.75 8.51
N TRP A 3 29.91 0.56 8.68
CA TRP A 3 29.42 -0.24 7.56
C TRP A 3 28.24 0.51 6.94
N HIS A 4 28.49 1.20 5.83
CA HIS A 4 27.40 1.73 5.02
C HIS A 4 26.63 0.54 4.45
N PHE A 5 25.49 0.22 5.05
CA PHE A 5 24.52 -0.73 4.51
C PHE A 5 23.85 -0.08 3.30
N PHE A 6 24.57 -0.01 2.18
CA PHE A 6 23.98 0.35 0.91
C PHE A 6 23.05 -0.79 0.51
N HIS A 7 21.75 -0.59 0.71
CA HIS A 7 20.74 -1.49 0.18
C HIS A 7 20.84 -1.51 -1.35
N LYS A 8 21.02 -2.71 -1.93
CA LYS A 8 20.84 -2.92 -3.37
C LYS A 8 19.39 -3.31 -3.60
N TRP A 9 18.64 -2.49 -4.32
CA TRP A 9 17.22 -2.70 -4.55
C TRP A 9 16.95 -3.43 -5.88
N SER A 10 15.84 -4.18 -5.93
CA SER A 10 15.24 -4.65 -7.18
C SER A 10 14.61 -3.47 -7.94
N ASN A 11 14.15 -3.74 -9.15
CA ASN A 11 13.27 -2.82 -9.86
C ASN A 11 11.97 -2.63 -9.07
N TRP A 12 11.34 -1.48 -9.27
CA TRP A 12 9.99 -1.21 -8.80
C TRP A 12 8.99 -2.07 -9.56
N GLU A 13 8.09 -2.69 -8.82
CA GLU A 13 6.95 -3.43 -9.36
C GLU A 13 5.67 -2.71 -8.96
N GLN A 14 4.92 -2.25 -9.95
CA GLN A 14 3.63 -1.60 -9.75
C GLN A 14 2.54 -2.66 -9.58
N TYR A 15 1.61 -2.43 -8.65
CA TYR A 15 0.47 -3.29 -8.43
C TYR A 15 -0.73 -2.48 -7.95
N LEU A 16 -1.93 -3.01 -8.21
CA LEU A 16 -3.16 -2.43 -7.72
C LEU A 16 -3.48 -3.06 -6.36
N GLN A 17 -3.48 -2.28 -5.29
CA GLN A 17 -3.94 -2.73 -3.98
C GLN A 17 -5.44 -2.42 -3.86
N GLN A 18 -6.24 -3.46 -3.78
CA GLN A 18 -7.64 -3.33 -3.39
C GLN A 18 -7.70 -3.33 -1.85
N SER A 19 -8.16 -2.23 -1.28
CA SER A 19 -8.45 -2.13 0.15
C SER A 19 -9.98 -2.09 0.34
N GLU A 20 -10.48 -2.99 1.17
CA GLU A 20 -11.86 -2.94 1.65
C GLU A 20 -11.93 -1.91 2.77
N THR A 21 -12.08 -0.65 2.41
CA THR A 21 -12.24 0.40 3.42
C THR A 21 -13.69 0.38 3.92
N THR A 22 -13.92 -0.37 4.99
CA THR A 22 -15.20 -0.35 5.69
C THR A 22 -15.27 0.92 6.52
N TYR A 23 -15.77 2.01 5.93
CA TYR A 23 -16.11 3.21 6.70
C TYR A 23 -17.33 2.91 7.57
N THR A 24 -17.12 2.57 8.84
CA THR A 24 -18.18 2.56 9.87
C THR A 24 -18.49 4.00 10.28
N GLY A 25 -18.82 4.85 9.32
CA GLY A 25 -19.14 6.27 9.52
C GLY A 25 -20.63 6.52 9.37
N PHE A 26 -21.21 7.30 10.30
CA PHE A 26 -22.59 7.78 10.25
C PHE A 26 -22.80 8.76 9.07
N LEU A 27 -22.80 8.24 7.85
CA LEU A 27 -23.27 8.98 6.69
C LEU A 27 -24.80 8.83 6.65
N TYR A 28 -25.52 9.83 7.16
CA TYR A 28 -26.94 10.03 6.83
C TYR A 28 -27.05 10.26 5.30
N PRO A 29 -28.13 9.83 4.60
CA PRO A 29 -29.48 9.47 5.05
C PRO A 29 -29.67 7.94 5.18
N LYS A 30 -30.85 7.50 5.61
CA LYS A 30 -31.25 6.10 5.92
C LYS A 30 -30.89 5.00 4.90
N GLU A 31 -30.39 5.34 3.72
CA GLU A 31 -30.18 4.45 2.57
C GLU A 31 -28.73 3.94 2.38
N LEU A 32 -27.76 4.46 3.15
CA LEU A 32 -26.33 4.13 3.01
C LEU A 32 -25.69 3.47 4.25
N ARG A 33 -26.47 3.13 5.28
CA ARG A 33 -25.96 2.38 6.44
C ARG A 33 -25.46 1.00 6.00
N GLY A 34 -24.16 0.74 6.21
CA GLY A 34 -23.57 -0.59 6.07
C GLY A 34 -23.07 -0.95 4.67
N LYS A 35 -22.92 0.02 3.75
CA LYS A 35 -22.29 -0.26 2.45
C LYS A 35 -20.76 -0.19 2.58
N SER A 36 -20.10 -1.32 2.36
CA SER A 36 -18.66 -1.39 2.13
C SER A 36 -18.37 -0.91 0.71
N PHE A 37 -17.35 -0.08 0.55
CA PHE A 37 -16.85 0.32 -0.76
C PHE A 37 -15.42 -0.20 -0.91
N THR A 38 -15.11 -0.77 -2.06
CA THR A 38 -13.75 -1.18 -2.42
C THR A 38 -13.02 0.03 -2.98
N CYS A 39 -11.94 0.45 -2.32
CA CYS A 39 -11.03 1.45 -2.86
C CYS A 39 -9.84 0.73 -3.50
N SER A 40 -9.53 1.07 -4.74
CA SER A 40 -8.35 0.55 -5.44
C SER A 40 -7.31 1.67 -5.51
N GLU A 41 -6.14 1.44 -4.94
CA GLU A 41 -5.01 2.37 -4.99
C GLU A 41 -3.84 1.75 -5.75
N TRP A 42 -3.19 2.55 -6.60
CA TRP A 42 -1.96 2.15 -7.28
C TRP A 42 -0.79 2.28 -6.34
N ARG A 43 -0.02 1.21 -6.19
CA ARG A 43 1.15 1.15 -5.32
C ARG A 43 2.33 0.57 -6.08
N GLN A 44 3.51 0.79 -5.53
CA GLN A 44 4.73 0.14 -5.99
C GLN A 44 5.49 -0.47 -4.82
N LYS A 45 6.10 -1.62 -5.09
CA LYS A 45 6.97 -2.31 -4.13
C LYS A 45 8.31 -2.63 -4.76
N ARG A 46 9.35 -2.70 -3.92
CA ARG A 46 10.66 -3.23 -4.30
C ARG A 46 11.26 -3.99 -3.13
N ARG A 47 12.19 -4.90 -3.44
CA ARG A 47 12.88 -5.71 -2.44
C ARG A 47 14.37 -5.39 -2.42
N CYS A 48 14.96 -5.29 -1.24
CA CYS A 48 16.41 -5.26 -1.12
C CYS A 48 16.98 -6.66 -1.43
N LEU A 49 17.83 -6.74 -2.44
CA LEU A 49 18.49 -7.97 -2.86
C LEU A 49 19.55 -8.48 -1.87
N ILE A 50 19.95 -7.66 -0.89
CA ILE A 50 20.95 -8.01 0.14
C ILE A 50 20.27 -8.50 1.41
N CYS A 51 19.38 -7.70 2.00
CA CYS A 51 18.74 -8.03 3.29
C CYS A 51 17.32 -8.56 3.17
N GLY A 52 16.73 -8.55 1.98
CA GLY A 52 15.37 -9.01 1.75
C GLY A 52 14.25 -8.07 2.21
N TYR A 53 14.58 -6.91 2.80
CA TYR A 53 13.61 -5.91 3.23
C TYR A 53 12.70 -5.48 2.07
N MET A 54 11.41 -5.29 2.35
CA MET A 54 10.41 -4.85 1.39
C MET A 54 10.06 -3.39 1.65
N GLU A 55 10.16 -2.57 0.61
CA GLU A 55 9.71 -1.19 0.61
C GLU A 55 8.44 -1.09 -0.24
N ASP A 56 7.46 -0.36 0.26
CA ASP A 56 6.12 -0.23 -0.32
C ASP A 56 5.62 1.20 -0.18
N GLU A 57 5.23 1.81 -1.30
CA GLU A 57 4.74 3.19 -1.32
C GLU A 57 3.55 3.36 -2.28
N ALA A 58 2.70 4.34 -1.96
CA ALA A 58 1.58 4.74 -2.80
C ALA A 58 2.06 5.65 -3.94
N ILE A 59 1.50 5.45 -5.14
CA ILE A 59 1.80 6.27 -6.32
C ILE A 59 0.77 7.42 -6.34
N GLN A 60 1.24 8.67 -6.32
CA GLN A 60 0.40 9.89 -6.43
C GLN A 60 0.13 10.27 -7.89
#